data_AF-A0A288D938-F1
#
_entry.id   AF-A0A288D938-F1
#
_cell.length_a   1.000
_cell.length_b   1.000
_cell.length_c   1.000
_cell.angle_alpha   90.00
_cell.angle_beta   90.00
_cell.angle_gamma   90.00
#
_symmetry.space_group_name_H-M   'P 1'
#
loop_
_entity.id
_entity.type
_entity.pdbx_description
1 polymer ?
#
loop_
_entity_poly.entity_id
_entity_poly.type
_entity_poly.pdbx_seq_one_letter_code
_entity_poly.pdbx_strand_id
1 'polypeptide(L)'
;MYKKDLKHQVMLLLQKFTRFTKQQKSFVLYLFGLTFLLIFFPIIKVAPVSGQEYGIWILNGSFFTTMIILLASLGFLLGWNMSFRFKTMVINSLGFKDNDSLINFAFIAVITTIFFSIGNTVSVVNNVTATISLSKIYYFTWLYLLAGLIFMLITIVKKAKENSGKTKIINVVDEQTLKEISNRKSLKGLFDHDGTDNDEE
;
A
#
# COMPACT_ATOMS: atom_id res chain seq x y z
N MET A 1 13.24 16.54 30.54
CA MET A 1 14.13 16.89 29.40
C MET A 1 13.84 15.99 28.19
N TYR A 2 12.62 16.04 27.61
CA TYR A 2 12.16 15.09 26.55
C TYR A 2 11.44 15.76 25.36
N LYS A 3 11.12 17.07 25.45
CA LYS A 3 10.36 17.81 24.41
C LYS A 3 11.17 18.23 23.18
N LYS A 4 12.51 18.27 23.27
CA LYS A 4 13.37 18.66 22.14
C LYS A 4 13.49 17.56 21.08
N ASP A 5 13.40 16.29 21.47
CA ASP A 5 13.55 15.15 20.56
C ASP A 5 12.29 14.92 19.71
N LEU A 6 11.09 15.09 20.31
CA LEU A 6 9.83 14.86 19.60
C LEU A 6 9.61 15.85 18.44
N LYS A 7 9.96 17.13 18.63
CA LYS A 7 9.93 18.13 17.55
C LYS A 7 10.93 17.78 16.44
N HIS A 8 12.11 17.28 16.79
CA HIS A 8 13.13 16.90 15.83
C HIS A 8 12.71 15.65 15.03
N GLN A 9 12.16 14.64 15.68
CA GLN A 9 11.61 13.45 15.02
C GLN A 9 10.42 13.80 14.10
N VAL A 10 9.52 14.69 14.53
CA VAL A 10 8.41 15.20 13.69
C VAL A 10 8.95 16.00 12.50
N MET A 11 9.98 16.82 12.70
CA MET A 11 10.62 17.58 11.64
C MET A 11 11.33 16.68 10.62
N LEU A 12 11.99 15.59 11.07
CA LEU A 12 12.58 14.58 10.21
C LEU A 12 11.52 13.77 9.45
N LEU A 13 10.37 13.47 10.07
CA LEU A 13 9.22 12.86 9.39
C LEU A 13 8.63 13.80 8.32
N LEU A 14 8.50 15.10 8.63
CA LEU A 14 8.06 16.12 7.67
C LEU A 14 9.05 16.28 6.51
N GLN A 15 10.36 16.29 6.77
CA GLN A 15 11.38 16.34 5.73
C GLN A 15 11.42 15.07 4.86
N LYS A 16 11.10 13.91 5.42
CA LYS A 16 10.87 12.69 4.61
C LYS A 16 9.60 12.81 3.79
N PHE A 17 8.54 13.36 4.37
CA PHE A 17 7.26 13.56 3.70
C PHE A 17 7.38 14.50 2.49
N THR A 18 8.20 15.55 2.56
CA THR A 18 8.42 16.48 1.43
C THR A 18 9.11 15.83 0.24
N ARG A 19 9.89 14.76 0.44
CA ARG A 19 10.57 14.00 -0.64
C ARG A 19 9.69 12.97 -1.34
N PHE A 20 8.48 12.70 -0.82
CA PHE A 20 7.56 11.75 -1.46
C PHE A 20 6.96 12.29 -2.76
N THR A 21 6.64 11.36 -3.66
CA THR A 21 5.87 11.66 -4.88
C THR A 21 4.48 12.18 -4.52
N LYS A 22 3.84 12.95 -5.41
CA LYS A 22 2.51 13.54 -5.16
C LYS A 22 1.46 12.47 -4.79
N GLN A 23 1.52 11.31 -5.43
CA GLN A 23 0.64 10.16 -5.14
C GLN A 23 0.90 9.57 -3.75
N GLN A 24 2.16 9.34 -3.38
CA GLN A 24 2.53 8.83 -2.06
C GLN A 24 2.14 9.79 -0.93
N LYS A 25 2.33 11.11 -1.12
CA LYS A 25 1.88 12.13 -0.15
C LYS A 25 0.38 12.07 0.09
N SER A 26 -0.39 12.03 -1.00
CA SER A 26 -1.86 11.93 -0.93
C SER A 26 -2.29 10.66 -0.20
N PHE A 27 -1.61 9.55 -0.46
CA PHE A 27 -1.92 8.26 0.16
C PHE A 27 -1.58 8.22 1.65
N VAL A 28 -0.40 8.73 2.04
CA VAL A 28 0.00 8.80 3.44
C VAL A 28 -0.92 9.73 4.22
N LEU A 29 -1.31 10.88 3.65
CA LEU A 29 -2.29 11.78 4.27
C LEU A 29 -3.64 11.08 4.46
N TYR A 30 -4.08 10.32 3.47
CA TYR A 30 -5.27 9.47 3.57
C TYR A 30 -5.16 8.46 4.72
N LEU A 31 -4.03 7.77 4.86
CA LEU A 31 -3.80 6.81 5.96
C LEU A 31 -3.81 7.48 7.33
N PHE A 32 -3.26 8.69 7.46
CA PHE A 32 -3.34 9.46 8.70
C PHE A 32 -4.78 9.83 9.05
N GLY A 33 -5.56 10.29 8.07
CA GLY A 33 -6.99 10.57 8.25
C GLY A 33 -7.77 9.32 8.67
N LEU A 34 -7.51 8.18 8.02
CA LEU A 34 -8.13 6.90 8.36
C LEU A 34 -7.79 6.46 9.78
N THR A 35 -6.52 6.55 10.16
CA THR A 35 -6.04 6.19 11.49
C THR A 35 -6.68 7.07 12.56
N PHE A 36 -6.79 8.37 12.30
CA PHE A 36 -7.47 9.31 13.20
C PHE A 36 -8.95 8.96 13.39
N LEU A 37 -9.68 8.66 12.32
CA LEU A 37 -11.09 8.27 12.40
C LEU A 37 -11.28 6.98 13.22
N LEU A 38 -10.42 5.98 13.02
CA LEU A 38 -10.56 4.67 13.65
C LEU A 38 -10.17 4.65 15.14
N ILE A 39 -9.25 5.52 15.56
CA ILE A 39 -8.78 5.58 16.94
C ILE A 39 -9.68 6.47 17.80
N PHE A 40 -10.06 7.64 17.29
CA PHE A 40 -10.67 8.68 18.13
C PHE A 40 -12.19 8.68 18.14
N PHE A 41 -12.84 7.97 17.23
CA PHE A 41 -14.30 8.02 17.11
C PHE A 41 -14.99 6.69 17.40
N PRO A 42 -16.08 6.70 18.20
CA PRO A 42 -16.88 5.51 18.48
C PRO A 42 -17.68 5.10 17.25
N ILE A 43 -17.51 3.84 16.85
CA ILE A 43 -18.08 3.29 15.62
C ILE A 43 -19.46 2.69 15.86
N ILE A 44 -19.68 2.20 17.08
CA ILE A 44 -20.91 1.58 17.52
C ILE A 44 -21.54 2.47 18.59
N LYS A 45 -22.86 2.62 18.53
CA LYS A 45 -23.66 3.29 19.56
C LYS A 45 -24.54 2.27 20.25
N VAL A 46 -24.60 2.35 21.57
CA VAL A 46 -25.51 1.57 22.38
C VAL A 46 -26.56 2.52 22.95
N ALA A 47 -27.79 2.40 22.46
CA ALA A 47 -28.96 3.08 22.98
C ALA A 47 -29.58 2.20 24.08
N PRO A 48 -29.61 2.65 25.34
CA PRO A 48 -30.03 1.82 26.45
C PRO A 48 -31.55 1.63 26.48
N VAL A 49 -31.99 0.49 27.04
CA VAL A 49 -33.40 0.23 27.36
C VAL A 49 -33.83 1.03 28.61
N SER A 50 -32.88 1.39 29.48
CA SER A 50 -33.02 2.43 30.53
C SER A 50 -31.63 2.96 30.92
N GLY A 51 -31.30 4.22 30.59
CA GLY A 51 -29.99 4.82 30.91
C GLY A 51 -29.49 5.88 29.92
N GLN A 52 -28.21 6.26 30.01
CA GLN A 52 -27.54 7.17 29.06
C GLN A 52 -26.86 6.40 27.90
N GLU A 53 -26.95 6.95 26.69
CA GLU A 53 -26.28 6.41 25.50
C GLU A 53 -24.76 6.42 25.66
N TYR A 54 -24.10 5.32 25.26
CA TYR A 54 -22.64 5.26 25.22
C TYR A 54 -22.13 4.69 23.90
N GLY A 55 -20.94 5.12 23.49
CA GLY A 55 -20.29 4.71 22.25
C GLY A 55 -19.21 3.67 22.52
N ILE A 56 -19.20 2.59 21.73
CA ILE A 56 -18.14 1.59 21.75
C ILE A 56 -17.13 1.89 20.64
N TRP A 57 -15.86 1.91 21.03
CA TRP A 57 -14.71 2.13 20.16
C TRP A 57 -14.23 0.80 19.57
N ILE A 58 -13.47 0.85 18.47
CA ILE A 58 -12.81 -0.36 17.93
C ILE A 58 -11.85 -0.99 18.95
N LEU A 59 -11.30 -0.18 19.87
CA LEU A 59 -10.33 -0.61 20.88
C LEU A 59 -10.94 -1.38 22.07
N ASN A 60 -12.19 -1.84 21.96
CA ASN A 60 -12.85 -2.61 23.00
C ASN A 60 -12.43 -4.09 22.93
N GLY A 61 -12.31 -4.75 24.10
CA GLY A 61 -11.93 -6.16 24.20
C GLY A 61 -12.83 -7.12 23.41
N SER A 62 -14.12 -6.81 23.24
CA SER A 62 -15.04 -7.63 22.43
C SER A 62 -14.68 -7.67 20.94
N PHE A 63 -13.88 -6.71 20.46
CA PHE A 63 -13.38 -6.64 19.08
C PHE A 63 -11.87 -6.86 18.99
N PHE A 64 -11.26 -7.49 20.00
CA PHE A 64 -9.81 -7.59 20.12
C PHE A 64 -9.12 -8.21 18.89
N THR A 65 -9.64 -9.32 18.36
CA THR A 65 -9.06 -9.99 17.19
C THR A 65 -9.14 -9.12 15.93
N THR A 66 -10.30 -8.50 15.68
CA THR A 66 -10.48 -7.62 14.51
C THR A 66 -9.67 -6.34 14.65
N MET A 67 -9.54 -5.81 15.86
CA MET A 67 -8.67 -4.69 16.20
C MET A 67 -7.20 -4.99 15.88
N ILE A 68 -6.67 -6.14 16.32
CA ILE A 68 -5.26 -6.51 16.06
C ILE A 68 -4.98 -6.56 14.56
N ILE A 69 -5.84 -7.24 13.79
CA ILE A 69 -5.62 -7.40 12.35
C ILE A 69 -5.70 -6.04 11.64
N LEU A 70 -6.66 -5.19 12.04
CA LEU A 70 -6.83 -3.85 11.48
C LEU A 70 -5.63 -2.95 11.81
N LEU A 71 -5.17 -2.94 13.07
CA LEU A 71 -4.01 -2.15 13.50
C LEU A 71 -2.71 -2.66 12.87
N ALA A 72 -2.53 -3.98 12.76
CA ALA A 72 -1.38 -4.57 12.08
C ALA A 72 -1.37 -4.20 10.59
N SER A 73 -2.52 -4.25 9.92
CA SER A 73 -2.66 -3.86 8.52
C SER A 73 -2.38 -2.37 8.30
N LEU A 74 -2.91 -1.50 9.17
CA LEU A 74 -2.63 -0.06 9.15
C LEU A 74 -1.16 0.23 9.43
N GLY A 75 -0.58 -0.42 10.45
CA GLY A 75 0.83 -0.27 10.82
C GLY A 75 1.75 -0.69 9.68
N PHE A 76 1.43 -1.82 9.02
CA PHE A 76 2.15 -2.27 7.84
C PHE A 76 2.06 -1.24 6.70
N LEU A 77 0.86 -0.74 6.38
CA LEU A 77 0.66 0.28 5.34
C LEU A 77 1.42 1.57 5.63
N LEU A 78 1.38 2.04 6.87
CA LEU A 78 2.11 3.23 7.32
C LEU A 78 3.63 3.01 7.19
N GLY A 79 4.14 1.86 7.67
CA GLY A 79 5.55 1.49 7.53
C GLY A 79 6.00 1.39 6.07
N TRP A 80 5.19 0.72 5.24
CA TRP A 80 5.41 0.52 3.81
C TRP A 80 5.50 1.85 3.05
N ASN A 81 4.60 2.79 3.35
CA ASN A 81 4.57 4.07 2.64
C ASN A 81 5.52 5.13 3.22
N MET A 82 5.92 5.04 4.49
CA MET A 82 6.81 6.03 5.12
C MET A 82 8.29 5.65 5.10
N SER A 83 8.64 4.37 5.02
CA SER A 83 10.02 3.90 5.18
C SER A 83 10.54 3.17 3.94
N PHE A 84 11.43 3.82 3.19
CA PHE A 84 12.16 3.18 2.09
C PHE A 84 12.91 1.92 2.55
N ARG A 85 13.48 1.91 3.77
CA ARG A 85 14.19 0.74 4.30
C ARG A 85 13.23 -0.43 4.54
N PHE A 86 12.05 -0.17 5.10
CA PHE A 86 11.04 -1.20 5.32
C PHE A 86 10.53 -1.75 3.98
N LYS A 87 10.31 -0.86 3.02
CA LYS A 87 9.97 -1.23 1.64
C LYS A 87 11.02 -2.15 1.02
N THR A 88 12.31 -1.80 1.09
CA THR A 88 13.41 -2.63 0.60
C THR A 88 13.46 -3.99 1.31
N MET A 89 13.27 -4.04 2.63
CA MET A 89 13.21 -5.28 3.39
C MET A 89 12.09 -6.22 2.89
N VAL A 90 10.89 -5.67 2.71
CA VAL A 90 9.72 -6.45 2.25
C VAL A 90 9.90 -6.89 0.80
N ILE A 91 10.45 -6.03 -0.08
CA ILE A 91 10.77 -6.42 -1.47
C ILE A 91 11.80 -7.54 -1.49
N ASN A 92 12.84 -7.48 -0.66
CA ASN A 92 13.85 -8.54 -0.57
C ASN A 92 13.27 -9.85 -0.02
N SER A 93 12.23 -9.77 0.83
CA SER A 93 11.61 -10.95 1.43
C SER A 93 10.55 -11.59 0.54
N LEU A 94 9.75 -10.79 -0.18
CA LEU A 94 8.60 -11.25 -0.98
C LEU A 94 8.82 -11.19 -2.49
N GLY A 95 9.88 -10.54 -2.97
CA GLY A 95 10.21 -10.42 -4.39
C GLY A 95 9.34 -9.44 -5.20
N PHE A 96 8.37 -8.75 -4.59
CA PHE A 96 7.45 -7.85 -5.30
C PHE A 96 8.11 -6.52 -5.68
N LYS A 97 8.82 -6.49 -6.82
CA LYS A 97 9.39 -5.26 -7.37
C LYS A 97 8.28 -4.40 -8.03
N ASP A 98 8.32 -3.09 -7.78
CA ASP A 98 7.46 -2.06 -8.39
C ASP A 98 5.93 -2.18 -8.21
N ASN A 99 5.46 -3.02 -7.27
CA ASN A 99 4.03 -3.29 -7.02
C ASN A 99 3.39 -2.47 -5.90
N ASP A 100 3.92 -1.27 -5.59
CA ASP A 100 3.48 -0.41 -4.48
C ASP A 100 1.97 -0.22 -4.41
N SER A 101 1.36 0.06 -5.56
CA SER A 101 -0.07 0.36 -5.63
C SER A 101 -0.92 -0.87 -5.40
N LEU A 102 -0.43 -2.05 -5.78
CA LEU A 102 -1.12 -3.32 -5.61
C LEU A 102 -1.08 -3.75 -4.14
N ILE A 103 0.08 -3.60 -3.48
CA ILE A 103 0.21 -3.84 -2.03
C ILE A 103 -0.70 -2.88 -1.24
N ASN A 104 -0.66 -1.59 -1.56
CA ASN A 104 -1.52 -0.59 -0.93
C ASN A 104 -3.01 -0.90 -1.11
N PHE A 105 -3.42 -1.33 -2.31
CA PHE A 105 -4.79 -1.74 -2.58
C PHE A 105 -5.18 -3.00 -1.79
N ALA A 106 -4.33 -4.03 -1.79
CA ALA A 106 -4.61 -5.29 -1.09
C ALA A 106 -4.84 -5.06 0.40
N PHE A 107 -3.98 -4.28 1.07
CA PHE A 107 -4.13 -3.99 2.49
C PHE A 107 -5.33 -3.07 2.79
N ILE A 108 -5.64 -2.09 1.93
CA ILE A 108 -6.89 -1.31 2.09
C ILE A 108 -8.11 -2.20 1.89
N ALA A 109 -8.08 -3.14 0.95
CA ALA A 109 -9.17 -4.09 0.74
C ALA A 109 -9.37 -4.97 1.98
N VAL A 110 -8.29 -5.49 2.58
CA VAL A 110 -8.35 -6.22 3.85
C VAL A 110 -8.98 -5.38 4.96
N ILE A 111 -8.53 -4.13 5.15
CA ILE A 111 -9.12 -3.21 6.15
C ILE A 111 -10.60 -2.98 5.87
N THR A 112 -10.98 -2.79 4.60
CA THR A 112 -12.36 -2.55 4.20
C THR A 112 -13.25 -3.75 4.48
N THR A 113 -12.77 -4.97 4.20
CA THR A 113 -13.51 -6.21 4.49
C THR A 113 -13.72 -6.40 5.99
N ILE A 114 -12.70 -6.14 6.81
CA ILE A 114 -12.83 -6.19 8.27
C ILE A 114 -13.84 -5.15 8.76
N PHE A 115 -13.73 -3.93 8.27
CA PHE A 115 -14.63 -2.84 8.66
C PHE A 115 -16.08 -3.13 8.27
N PHE A 116 -16.30 -3.68 7.07
CA PHE A 116 -17.60 -4.12 6.59
C PHE A 116 -18.16 -5.28 7.43
N SER A 117 -17.32 -6.23 7.83
CA SER A 117 -17.72 -7.32 8.71
C SER A 117 -18.23 -6.81 10.07
N ILE A 118 -17.56 -5.83 10.68
CA ILE A 118 -18.03 -5.18 11.91
C ILE A 118 -19.42 -4.56 11.68
N GLY A 119 -19.60 -3.84 10.58
CA GLY A 119 -20.89 -3.25 10.21
C GLY A 119 -22.01 -4.27 10.09
N ASN A 120 -21.75 -5.38 9.41
CA ASN A 120 -22.74 -6.45 9.23
C ASN A 120 -23.10 -7.10 10.56
N THR A 121 -22.11 -7.43 11.41
CA THR A 121 -22.37 -8.02 12.72
C THR A 121 -23.26 -7.10 13.56
N VAL A 122 -22.96 -5.81 13.61
CA VAL A 122 -23.74 -4.83 14.37
C VAL A 122 -25.15 -4.64 13.78
N SER A 123 -25.28 -4.64 12.45
CA SER A 123 -26.58 -4.53 11.78
C SER A 123 -27.49 -5.73 12.11
N VAL A 124 -26.93 -6.94 12.11
CA VAL A 124 -27.67 -8.16 12.50
C VAL A 124 -28.13 -8.07 13.96
N VAL A 125 -27.26 -7.62 14.86
CA VAL A 125 -27.60 -7.45 16.28
C VAL A 125 -28.66 -6.35 16.46
N ASN A 126 -28.60 -5.25 15.71
CA ASN A 126 -29.60 -4.19 15.75
C ASN A 126 -31.02 -4.71 15.45
N ASN A 127 -31.15 -5.60 14.47
CA ASN A 127 -32.44 -6.20 14.11
C ASN A 127 -33.04 -7.08 15.22
N VAL A 128 -32.22 -7.56 16.14
CA VAL A 128 -32.65 -8.45 17.24
C VAL A 128 -32.87 -7.68 18.54
N THR A 129 -32.03 -6.69 18.84
CA THR A 129 -31.99 -6.07 20.17
C THR A 129 -32.44 -4.60 20.17
N ALA A 130 -32.49 -3.91 19.02
CA ALA A 130 -32.75 -2.45 18.84
C ALA A 130 -31.90 -1.48 19.69
N THR A 131 -31.07 -2.02 20.58
CA THR A 131 -30.27 -1.35 21.61
C THR A 131 -28.88 -1.03 21.06
N ILE A 132 -28.42 -1.72 20.01
CA ILE A 132 -27.08 -1.58 19.45
C ILE A 132 -27.21 -1.15 17.99
N SER A 133 -26.68 0.02 17.66
CA SER A 133 -26.76 0.60 16.31
C SER A 133 -25.42 1.11 15.82
N LEU A 134 -25.30 1.33 14.51
CA LEU A 134 -24.11 1.92 13.90
C LEU A 134 -24.10 3.44 14.08
N SER A 135 -22.95 3.99 14.47
CA SER A 135 -22.77 5.44 14.57
C SER A 135 -22.74 6.10 13.18
N LYS A 136 -23.11 7.38 13.07
CA LYS A 136 -22.96 8.15 11.83
C LYS A 136 -21.51 8.18 11.33
N ILE A 137 -20.55 8.16 12.25
CA ILE A 137 -19.12 8.12 11.91
C ILE A 137 -18.71 6.80 11.24
N TYR A 138 -19.41 5.68 11.52
CA TYR A 138 -19.16 4.41 10.83
C TYR A 138 -19.42 4.59 9.33
N TYR A 139 -20.59 5.13 8.96
CA TYR A 139 -20.95 5.35 7.56
C TYR A 139 -19.99 6.33 6.86
N PHE A 140 -19.58 7.38 7.56
CA PHE A 140 -18.57 8.32 7.05
C PHE A 140 -17.22 7.62 6.81
N THR A 141 -16.75 6.82 7.77
CA THR A 141 -15.49 6.08 7.66
C THR A 141 -15.56 5.01 6.57
N TRP A 142 -16.72 4.39 6.38
CA TRP A 142 -16.96 3.43 5.29
C TRP A 142 -16.89 4.10 3.92
N LEU A 143 -17.51 5.27 3.74
CA LEU A 143 -17.37 6.06 2.51
C LEU A 143 -15.91 6.50 2.27
N TYR A 144 -15.21 6.89 3.34
CA TYR A 144 -13.81 7.24 3.28
C TYR A 144 -12.93 6.07 2.81
N LEU A 145 -13.17 4.87 3.36
CA LEU A 145 -12.51 3.63 2.93
C LEU A 145 -12.78 3.31 1.46
N LEU A 146 -14.03 3.44 1.03
CA LEU A 146 -14.45 3.18 -0.34
C LEU A 146 -13.80 4.16 -1.32
N ALA A 147 -13.72 5.43 -0.97
CA ALA A 147 -12.98 6.44 -1.75
C ALA A 147 -11.49 6.09 -1.86
N GLY A 148 -10.87 5.60 -0.78
CA GLY A 148 -9.50 5.10 -0.79
C GLY A 148 -9.30 3.90 -1.72
N LEU A 149 -10.21 2.93 -1.72
CA LEU A 149 -10.20 1.78 -2.64
C LEU A 149 -10.29 2.24 -4.10
N ILE A 150 -11.24 3.11 -4.43
CA ILE A 150 -11.41 3.63 -5.79
C ILE A 150 -10.16 4.38 -6.24
N PHE A 151 -9.61 5.25 -5.38
CA PHE A 151 -8.37 5.97 -5.66
C PHE A 151 -7.21 5.03 -5.98
N MET A 152 -7.07 3.94 -5.21
CA MET A 152 -6.04 2.93 -5.45
C MET A 152 -6.27 2.14 -6.73
N LEU A 153 -7.51 1.75 -7.01
CA LEU A 153 -7.87 1.06 -8.24
C LEU A 153 -7.55 1.89 -9.48
N ILE A 154 -7.92 3.18 -9.47
CA ILE A 154 -7.57 4.12 -10.54
C ILE A 154 -6.05 4.21 -10.73
N THR A 155 -5.29 4.23 -9.63
CA THR A 155 -3.83 4.30 -9.67
C THR A 155 -3.22 3.03 -10.27
N ILE A 156 -3.75 1.85 -9.92
CA ILE A 156 -3.34 0.56 -10.50
C ILE A 156 -3.64 0.54 -11.99
N VAL A 157 -4.86 0.90 -12.40
CA VAL A 157 -5.26 0.91 -13.81
C VAL A 157 -4.41 1.89 -14.63
N LYS A 158 -4.11 3.08 -14.09
CA LYS A 158 -3.21 4.05 -14.74
C LYS A 158 -1.81 3.46 -14.93
N LYS A 159 -1.21 2.89 -13.88
CA LYS A 159 0.09 2.23 -13.97
C LYS A 159 0.10 1.07 -14.95
N ALA A 160 -0.96 0.26 -14.96
CA ALA A 160 -1.11 -0.85 -15.90
C ALA A 160 -1.19 -0.35 -17.35
N LYS A 161 -1.92 0.74 -17.63
CA LYS A 161 -1.99 1.35 -18.96
C LYS A 161 -0.64 1.94 -19.40
N GLU A 162 0.06 2.64 -18.51
CA GLU A 162 1.39 3.19 -18.79
C GLU A 162 2.43 2.11 -19.08
N ASN A 163 2.35 0.98 -18.36
CA ASN A 163 3.23 -0.16 -18.56
C ASN A 163 2.83 -1.02 -19.77
N SER A 164 1.54 -1.15 -20.08
CA SER A 164 1.03 -1.83 -21.28
C SER A 164 1.53 -1.19 -22.58
N GLY A 165 1.79 0.12 -22.57
CA GLY A 165 2.44 0.81 -23.70
C GLY A 165 3.93 0.50 -23.84
N LYS A 166 4.60 0.04 -22.77
CA LYS A 166 6.02 -0.37 -22.76
C LYS A 166 6.21 -1.86 -23.01
N THR A 167 5.20 -2.68 -22.73
CA THR A 167 5.10 -4.09 -23.16
C THR A 167 4.41 -4.22 -24.52
N LYS A 168 4.66 -3.28 -25.44
CA LYS A 168 4.48 -3.53 -26.88
C LYS A 168 5.57 -4.54 -27.28
N ILE A 169 5.26 -5.82 -27.05
CA ILE A 169 5.84 -7.02 -27.66
C ILE A 169 7.19 -6.72 -28.31
N ILE A 170 8.28 -6.75 -27.53
CA ILE A 170 9.54 -7.22 -28.10
C ILE A 170 9.21 -8.67 -28.43
N ASN A 171 8.82 -8.86 -29.69
CA ASN A 171 8.53 -10.16 -30.25
C ASN A 171 9.77 -10.99 -29.95
N VAL A 172 9.56 -12.20 -29.44
CA VAL A 172 10.58 -13.19 -29.07
C VAL A 172 11.27 -13.74 -30.35
N VAL A 173 11.52 -12.86 -31.31
CA VAL A 173 12.15 -13.08 -32.61
C VAL A 173 13.56 -12.51 -32.63
N ASP A 174 13.93 -11.64 -31.67
CA ASP A 174 15.28 -11.03 -31.65
C ASP A 174 16.32 -11.73 -30.77
N GLU A 175 15.94 -12.77 -30.01
CA GLU A 175 16.90 -13.51 -29.18
C GLU A 175 17.80 -14.44 -30.01
N GLN A 176 17.37 -14.82 -31.22
CA GLN A 176 18.19 -15.57 -32.18
C GLN A 176 19.15 -14.65 -32.97
N THR A 177 18.71 -13.46 -33.38
CA THR A 177 19.54 -12.45 -34.06
C THR A 177 20.60 -11.84 -33.15
N LEU A 178 20.31 -11.62 -31.86
CA LEU A 178 21.31 -11.14 -30.89
C LEU A 178 22.40 -12.19 -30.59
N LYS A 179 22.06 -13.48 -30.57
CA LYS A 179 23.07 -14.56 -30.44
C LYS A 179 23.93 -14.70 -31.69
N GLU A 180 23.37 -14.54 -32.89
CA GLU A 180 24.15 -14.55 -34.13
C GLU A 180 25.11 -13.35 -34.24
N ILE A 181 24.69 -12.15 -33.83
CA ILE A 181 25.54 -10.96 -33.84
C ILE A 181 26.64 -11.06 -32.77
N SER A 182 26.34 -11.59 -31.58
CA SER A 182 27.33 -11.87 -30.53
C SER A 182 28.38 -12.88 -31.00
N ASN A 183 27.96 -13.98 -31.63
CA ASN A 183 28.88 -15.01 -32.11
C ASN A 183 29.72 -14.54 -33.30
N ARG A 184 29.17 -13.75 -34.24
CA ARG A 184 29.98 -13.15 -35.32
C ARG A 184 31.00 -12.14 -34.81
N LYS A 185 30.69 -11.36 -33.77
CA LYS A 185 31.62 -10.37 -33.21
C LYS A 185 32.72 -11.00 -32.36
N SER A 186 32.44 -12.12 -31.70
CA SER A 186 33.42 -12.92 -30.95
C SER A 186 34.34 -13.72 -31.87
N LEU A 187 33.82 -14.31 -32.96
CA LEU A 187 34.63 -15.02 -33.96
C LEU A 187 35.53 -14.08 -34.76
N LYS A 188 35.10 -12.84 -35.04
CA LYS A 188 35.92 -11.87 -35.79
C LYS A 188 37.17 -11.41 -35.01
N GLY A 189 37.17 -11.50 -33.67
CA GLY A 189 38.36 -11.19 -32.85
C GLY A 189 39.34 -12.36 -32.68
N LEU A 190 38.97 -13.57 -33.08
CA LEU A 190 39.78 -14.79 -32.91
C LEU A 190 40.51 -15.23 -34.19
N PHE A 191 40.23 -14.60 -35.33
CA PHE A 191 40.89 -14.89 -36.63
C PHE A 191 41.66 -13.70 -37.23
N ASP A 192 41.74 -12.56 -36.54
CA ASP A 192 42.55 -11.39 -36.95
C ASP A 192 44.02 -11.49 -36.47
N HIS A 193 44.46 -12.68 -36.05
CA HIS A 193 45.87 -13.00 -35.85
C HIS A 193 46.20 -14.20 -36.74
N ASP A 194 46.41 -13.93 -38.01
CA ASP A 194 47.49 -14.52 -38.80
C ASP A 194 47.50 -13.95 -40.22
N GLY A 195 48.59 -13.26 -40.55
CA GLY A 195 48.96 -12.91 -41.92
C GLY A 195 48.88 -11.43 -42.26
N THR A 196 49.97 -10.69 -42.02
CA THR A 196 50.93 -10.27 -43.07
C THR A 196 51.80 -9.15 -42.52
N ASP A 197 52.97 -9.48 -41.97
CA ASP A 197 54.12 -8.57 -41.90
C ASP A 197 55.31 -9.31 -42.52
N ASN A 198 55.35 -9.28 -43.85
CA ASN A 198 56.57 -9.35 -44.62
C ASN A 198 56.49 -8.20 -45.63
N ASP A 199 57.61 -7.51 -45.79
CA ASP A 199 57.96 -6.50 -46.80
C ASP A 199 58.05 -5.06 -46.28
N GLU A 200 59.14 -4.76 -45.58
CA GLU A 200 59.80 -3.45 -45.68
C GLU A 200 61.25 -3.66 -46.12
N GLU A 201 61.61 -2.95 -47.20
CA GLU A 201 62.93 -2.78 -47.79
C GLU A 201 63.99 -2.23 -46.82
#